data_AF-D5WVP0-F1
#
_entry.id   AF-D5WVP0-F1
#
_cell.length_a   1.000
_cell.length_b   1.000
_cell.length_c   1.000
_cell.angle_alpha   90.00
_cell.angle_beta   90.00
_cell.angle_gamma   90.00
#
_symmetry.space_group_name_H-M   'P 1'
#
loop_
_entity.id
_entity.type
_entity.pdbx_description
1 polymer ?
#
loop_
_entity_poly.entity_id
_entity_poly.type
_entity_poly.pdbx_seq_one_letter_code
_entity_poly.pdbx_strand_id
1 'polypeptide(L)'
;MPFREYDLYHGAALNQIVKDERFASVNKYPEASQSEYIINHDIGLYLKYRSNDSSPWQFTFNHEQHQQLRRLVQRCSKTYLGFICGTDGCCCVPYQTFVTLIPEGTLAEGTSLNIEVSRDPGGSYRVHRGYKKFSVPVNAFPRILFE
;
A
#
# COMPACT_ATOMS: atom_id res chain seq x y z
N MET A 1 -11.64 0.75 -23.37
CA MET A 1 -11.80 1.85 -22.39
C MET A 1 -10.50 2.62 -22.33
N PRO A 2 -10.54 3.96 -22.14
CA PRO A 2 -9.33 4.74 -21.89
C PRO A 2 -8.75 4.41 -20.51
N PHE A 3 -7.43 4.47 -20.38
CA PHE A 3 -6.76 4.34 -19.08
C PHE A 3 -7.04 5.56 -18.20
N ARG A 4 -7.19 5.31 -16.90
CA ARG A 4 -7.27 6.31 -15.83
C ARG A 4 -5.95 6.36 -15.07
N GLU A 5 -5.72 7.41 -14.28
CA GLU A 5 -4.49 7.53 -13.48
C GLU A 5 -4.24 6.29 -12.59
N TYR A 6 -5.29 5.77 -11.96
CA TYR A 6 -5.24 4.53 -11.20
C TYR A 6 -4.59 3.38 -11.98
N ASP A 7 -4.95 3.20 -13.26
CA ASP A 7 -4.41 2.12 -14.10
C ASP A 7 -2.90 2.29 -14.31
N LEU A 8 -2.44 3.54 -14.45
CA LEU A 8 -1.03 3.87 -14.64
C LEU A 8 -0.20 3.57 -13.38
N TYR A 9 -0.66 4.03 -12.22
CA TYR A 9 0.08 3.85 -10.97
C TYR A 9 0.05 2.40 -10.48
N HIS A 10 -1.12 1.76 -10.48
CA HIS A 10 -1.23 0.36 -10.08
C HIS A 10 -0.51 -0.54 -11.08
N GLY A 11 -0.65 -0.26 -12.39
CA GLY A 11 0.10 -0.96 -13.43
C GLY A 11 1.61 -0.87 -13.25
N ALA A 12 2.14 0.32 -12.90
CA ALA A 12 3.56 0.49 -12.61
C ALA A 12 4.04 -0.34 -11.41
N ALA A 13 3.27 -0.36 -10.31
CA ALA A 13 3.59 -1.17 -9.13
C ALA A 13 3.52 -2.68 -9.44
N LEU A 14 2.45 -3.14 -10.09
CA LEU A 14 2.29 -4.54 -10.48
C LEU A 14 3.38 -4.99 -11.46
N ASN A 15 3.80 -4.13 -12.40
CA ASN A 15 4.89 -4.43 -13.33
C ASN A 15 6.23 -4.64 -12.60
N GLN A 16 6.49 -3.96 -11.48
CA GLN A 16 7.68 -4.25 -10.68
C GLN A 16 7.58 -5.63 -10.02
N ILE A 17 6.40 -5.98 -9.47
CA ILE A 17 6.15 -7.29 -8.86
C ILE A 17 6.36 -8.42 -9.87
N VAL A 18 5.80 -8.30 -11.07
CA VAL A 18 5.89 -9.32 -12.14
C VAL A 18 7.34 -9.58 -12.58
N LYS A 19 8.24 -8.62 -12.40
CA LYS A 19 9.67 -8.75 -12.75
C LYS A 19 10.49 -9.48 -11.68
N ASP A 20 9.97 -9.69 -10.48
CA ASP A 20 10.66 -10.44 -9.43
C ASP A 20 10.57 -11.94 -9.74
N GLU A 21 11.69 -12.66 -9.64
CA GLU A 21 11.76 -14.10 -9.98
C GLU A 21 10.86 -14.98 -9.11
N ARG A 22 10.48 -14.50 -7.92
CA ARG A 22 9.59 -15.21 -7.00
C ARG A 22 8.12 -15.02 -7.35
N PHE A 23 7.79 -14.15 -8.31
CA PHE A 23 6.43 -13.94 -8.76
C PHE A 23 5.89 -15.16 -9.55
N ALA A 24 4.66 -15.55 -9.23
CA ALA A 24 3.95 -16.63 -9.89
C ALA A 24 2.58 -16.19 -10.41
N SER A 25 1.82 -15.39 -9.65
CA SER A 25 0.50 -14.93 -10.09
C SER A 25 0.06 -13.63 -9.41
N VAL A 26 -0.82 -12.89 -10.11
CA VAL A 26 -1.60 -11.77 -9.56
C VAL A 26 -3.07 -12.03 -9.85
N ASN A 27 -3.90 -11.95 -8.82
CA ASN A 27 -5.35 -12.04 -8.95
C ASN A 27 -5.99 -10.81 -8.35
N LYS A 28 -7.07 -10.32 -8.97
CA LYS A 28 -7.91 -9.31 -8.34
C LYS A 28 -8.58 -9.91 -7.11
N TYR A 29 -8.69 -9.15 -6.03
CA TYR A 29 -9.56 -9.56 -4.94
C TYR A 29 -11.04 -9.61 -5.40
N PRO A 30 -11.84 -10.63 -5.04
CA PRO A 30 -13.17 -10.85 -5.62
C PRO A 30 -14.19 -9.74 -5.35
N GLU A 31 -13.96 -8.90 -4.34
CA GLU A 31 -14.87 -7.83 -3.96
C GLU A 31 -14.69 -6.57 -4.82
N ALA A 32 -15.62 -5.62 -4.69
CA ALA A 32 -15.81 -4.50 -5.61
C ALA A 32 -14.67 -3.46 -5.65
N SER A 33 -13.66 -3.55 -4.77
CA SER A 33 -12.59 -2.56 -4.73
C SER A 33 -11.55 -2.79 -5.82
N GLN A 34 -10.88 -1.69 -6.16
CA GLN A 34 -9.82 -1.65 -7.15
C GLN A 34 -8.43 -1.65 -6.48
N SER A 35 -8.38 -1.66 -5.15
CA SER A 35 -7.13 -1.49 -4.42
C SER A 35 -6.47 -2.80 -4.01
N GLU A 36 -7.21 -3.92 -3.98
CA GLU A 36 -6.69 -5.19 -3.45
C GLU A 36 -6.33 -6.22 -4.52
N TYR A 37 -5.20 -6.88 -4.29
CA TYR A 37 -4.67 -7.95 -5.10
C TYR A 37 -4.24 -9.11 -4.21
N ILE A 38 -4.26 -10.31 -4.79
CA ILE A 38 -3.66 -11.51 -4.20
C ILE A 38 -2.47 -11.91 -5.07
N ILE A 39 -1.28 -11.84 -4.51
CA ILE A 39 -0.01 -12.24 -5.13
C ILE A 39 0.32 -13.67 -4.69
N ASN A 40 0.77 -14.51 -5.64
CA ASN A 40 1.20 -15.90 -5.40
C ASN A 40 0.22 -16.76 -4.57
N HIS A 41 -1.08 -16.47 -4.65
CA HIS A 41 -2.19 -17.17 -3.98
C HIS A 41 -2.47 -16.78 -2.52
N ASP A 42 -1.51 -16.27 -1.75
CA ASP A 42 -1.70 -16.03 -0.31
C ASP A 42 -1.11 -14.72 0.24
N ILE A 43 -0.52 -13.87 -0.61
CA ILE A 43 -0.04 -12.54 -0.20
C ILE A 43 -1.08 -11.50 -0.59
N GLY A 44 -1.72 -10.90 0.41
CA GLY A 44 -2.62 -9.76 0.22
C GLY A 44 -1.82 -8.49 -0.04
N LEU A 45 -2.17 -7.75 -1.09
CA LEU A 45 -1.59 -6.45 -1.38
C LEU A 45 -2.69 -5.41 -1.55
N TYR A 46 -2.66 -4.37 -0.73
CA TYR A 46 -3.52 -3.19 -0.87
C TYR A 46 -2.69 -2.03 -1.42
N LEU A 47 -3.01 -1.54 -2.61
CA LEU A 47 -2.34 -0.40 -3.24
C LEU A 47 -3.18 0.87 -3.13
N LYS A 48 -2.51 1.96 -2.78
CA LYS A 48 -3.08 3.31 -2.83
C LYS A 48 -2.08 4.24 -3.46
N TYR A 49 -2.53 5.14 -4.33
CA TYR A 49 -1.66 6.07 -5.03
C TYR A 49 -1.95 7.53 -4.69
N ARG A 50 -0.92 8.35 -4.86
CA ARG A 50 -1.00 9.80 -4.94
C ARG A 50 -0.17 10.26 -6.13
N SER A 51 -0.71 11.15 -6.94
CA SER A 51 -0.10 11.59 -8.21
C SER A 51 0.80 12.81 -8.10
N ASN A 52 0.87 13.46 -6.93
CA ASN A 52 1.84 14.54 -6.71
C ASN A 52 3.27 14.00 -6.75
N ASP A 53 4.19 14.79 -7.30
CA ASP A 53 5.62 14.40 -7.39
C ASP A 53 6.45 14.94 -6.21
N SER A 54 5.82 15.60 -5.23
CA SER A 54 6.50 16.18 -4.08
C SER A 54 6.15 15.47 -2.76
N SER A 55 7.20 15.08 -2.04
CA SER A 55 7.11 14.68 -0.63
C SER A 55 6.71 15.89 0.24
N PRO A 56 5.85 15.72 1.26
CA PRO A 56 5.21 14.47 1.69
C PRO A 56 3.92 14.10 0.93
N TRP A 57 3.64 12.80 0.83
CA TRP A 57 2.39 12.23 0.31
C TRP A 57 1.44 11.84 1.44
N GLN A 58 0.19 12.31 1.40
CA GLN A 58 -0.81 12.02 2.44
C GLN A 58 -1.86 11.04 1.95
N PHE A 59 -1.96 9.86 2.56
CA PHE A 59 -2.91 8.82 2.21
C PHE A 59 -4.05 8.75 3.21
N THR A 60 -5.26 9.08 2.76
CA THR A 60 -6.47 9.08 3.60
C THR A 60 -7.15 7.71 3.60
N PHE A 61 -7.40 7.14 4.77
CA PHE A 61 -8.17 5.90 4.96
C PHE A 61 -9.49 6.22 5.65
N ASN A 62 -10.58 5.72 5.08
CA ASN A 62 -11.91 5.78 5.70
C ASN A 62 -12.30 4.41 6.28
N HIS A 63 -13.46 4.36 6.94
CA HIS A 63 -14.00 3.13 7.53
C HIS A 63 -14.10 1.97 6.52
N GLU A 64 -14.63 2.22 5.32
CA GLU A 64 -14.83 1.19 4.29
C GLU A 64 -13.50 0.57 3.83
N GLN A 65 -12.49 1.41 3.57
CA GLN A 65 -11.15 0.97 3.19
C GLN A 65 -10.47 0.17 4.31
N HIS A 66 -10.74 0.54 5.57
CA HIS A 66 -10.28 -0.23 6.70
C HIS A 66 -10.94 -1.62 6.76
N GLN A 67 -12.25 -1.71 6.52
CA GLN A 67 -12.96 -2.99 6.45
C GLN A 67 -12.45 -3.86 5.28
N GLN A 68 -12.19 -3.27 4.12
CA GLN A 68 -11.57 -3.93 2.98
C GLN A 68 -10.21 -4.53 3.34
N LEU A 69 -9.33 -3.74 3.97
CA LEU A 69 -8.04 -4.23 4.49
C LEU A 69 -8.20 -5.37 5.48
N ARG A 70 -9.15 -5.28 6.42
CA ARG A 70 -9.40 -6.36 7.39
C ARG A 70 -9.83 -7.67 6.71
N ARG A 71 -10.68 -7.60 5.68
CA ARG A 71 -11.08 -8.77 4.89
C ARG A 71 -9.90 -9.38 4.15
N LEU A 72 -9.04 -8.55 3.56
CA LEU A 72 -7.82 -9.01 2.88
C LEU A 72 -6.89 -9.76 3.84
N VAL A 73 -6.69 -9.23 5.05
CA VAL A 73 -5.88 -9.85 6.13
C VAL A 73 -6.49 -11.16 6.61
N GLN A 74 -7.81 -11.27 6.68
CA GLN A 74 -8.48 -12.53 7.05
C GLN A 74 -8.33 -13.62 5.99
N ARG A 75 -8.16 -13.22 4.72
CA ARG A 75 -8.10 -14.15 3.58
C ARG A 75 -6.68 -14.64 3.27
N CYS A 76 -5.66 -13.83 3.59
CA CYS A 76 -4.28 -14.00 3.15
C CYS A 76 -3.34 -14.28 4.32
N SER A 77 -2.31 -15.09 4.11
CA SER A 77 -1.31 -15.42 5.14
C SER A 77 -0.50 -14.20 5.57
N LYS A 78 -0.14 -13.36 4.59
CA LYS A 78 0.56 -12.08 4.78
C LYS A 78 -0.23 -11.00 4.08
N THR A 79 -0.17 -9.77 4.59
CA THR A 79 -0.80 -8.62 3.93
C THR A 79 0.08 -7.40 4.02
N TYR A 80 0.17 -6.68 2.91
CA TYR A 80 1.00 -5.50 2.75
C TYR A 80 0.19 -4.33 2.21
N LEU A 81 0.59 -3.12 2.58
CA LEU A 81 0.09 -1.88 2.01
C LEU A 81 1.20 -1.26 1.17
N GLY A 82 0.91 -0.97 -0.09
CA GLY A 82 1.77 -0.20 -0.98
C GLY A 82 1.26 1.22 -1.16
N PHE A 83 2.08 2.19 -0.79
CA PHE A 83 1.86 3.62 -0.95
C PHE A 83 2.64 4.12 -2.17
N ILE A 84 1.94 4.29 -3.31
CA ILE A 84 2.55 4.75 -4.55
C ILE A 84 2.65 6.28 -4.49
N CYS A 85 3.89 6.76 -4.52
CA CYS A 85 4.29 8.15 -4.31
C CYS A 85 4.62 8.81 -5.66
N GLY A 86 3.60 9.07 -6.48
CA GLY A 86 3.77 9.63 -7.82
C GLY A 86 4.73 8.79 -8.66
N THR A 87 5.71 9.46 -9.25
CA THR A 87 6.79 8.82 -10.01
C THR A 87 7.99 8.38 -9.16
N ASP A 88 8.02 8.71 -7.86
CA ASP A 88 9.15 8.41 -6.95
C ASP A 88 9.27 6.90 -6.65
N GLY A 89 8.14 6.20 -6.54
CA GLY A 89 8.08 4.75 -6.36
C GLY A 89 6.97 4.29 -5.40
N CYS A 90 7.14 3.09 -4.83
CA CYS A 90 6.17 2.47 -3.94
C CYS A 90 6.80 2.20 -2.56
N CYS A 91 6.29 2.87 -1.53
CA CYS A 91 6.64 2.57 -0.15
C CYS A 91 5.72 1.44 0.35
N CYS A 92 6.28 0.28 0.65
CA CYS A 92 5.49 -0.89 1.05
C CYS A 92 5.77 -1.30 2.50
N VAL A 93 4.71 -1.53 3.28
CA VAL A 93 4.80 -1.96 4.69
C VAL A 93 3.89 -3.15 4.97
N PRO A 94 4.27 -4.05 5.91
CA PRO A 94 3.36 -5.05 6.43
C PRO A 94 2.13 -4.42 7.09
N TYR A 95 1.00 -5.11 7.05
CA TYR A 95 -0.24 -4.69 7.72
C TYR A 95 -0.01 -4.46 9.23
N GLN A 96 0.84 -5.26 9.86
CA GLN A 96 1.19 -5.12 11.28
C GLN A 96 1.81 -3.74 11.57
N THR A 97 2.68 -3.23 10.68
CA THR A 97 3.24 -1.89 10.80
C THR A 97 2.15 -0.83 10.65
N PHE A 98 1.26 -0.98 9.67
CA PHE A 98 0.16 -0.06 9.43
C PHE A 98 -0.80 0.03 10.63
N VAL A 99 -1.21 -1.09 11.24
CA VAL A 99 -2.11 -1.04 12.40
C VAL A 99 -1.49 -0.35 13.61
N THR A 100 -0.16 -0.39 13.77
CA THR A 100 0.47 0.37 14.85
C THR A 100 0.30 1.88 14.66
N LEU A 101 0.11 2.37 13.44
CA LEU A 101 -0.11 3.78 13.14
C LEU A 101 -1.55 4.23 13.41
N ILE A 102 -2.50 3.30 13.57
CA ILE A 102 -3.92 3.56 13.74
C ILE A 102 -4.27 3.49 15.23
N PRO A 103 -4.61 4.62 15.89
CA PRO A 103 -5.17 4.57 17.24
C PRO A 103 -6.54 3.91 17.21
N GLU A 104 -6.88 3.22 18.30
CA GLU A 104 -8.19 2.57 18.45
C GLU A 104 -9.35 3.57 18.24
N GLY A 105 -10.40 3.14 17.55
CA GLY A 105 -11.58 3.96 17.25
C GLY A 105 -11.43 4.99 16.11
N THR A 106 -10.23 5.24 15.57
CA THR A 106 -10.01 6.30 14.55
C THR A 106 -10.46 5.96 13.12
N LEU A 107 -10.94 4.74 12.91
CA LEU A 107 -11.55 4.27 11.67
C LEU A 107 -12.96 3.74 11.94
N ALA A 108 -13.69 4.38 12.86
CA ALA A 108 -15.14 4.17 13.04
C ALA A 108 -15.93 4.78 11.86
N GLU A 109 -17.21 4.42 11.75
CA GLU A 109 -18.09 4.97 10.71
C GLU A 109 -18.11 6.51 10.75
N GLY A 110 -18.08 7.14 9.58
CA GLY A 110 -18.00 8.61 9.46
C GLY A 110 -16.63 9.23 9.74
N THR A 111 -15.61 8.44 10.09
CA THR A 111 -14.25 8.94 10.36
C THR A 111 -13.26 8.59 9.24
N SER A 112 -12.18 9.35 9.19
CA SER A 112 -11.03 9.06 8.34
C SER A 112 -9.72 9.44 9.05
N LEU A 113 -8.62 8.83 8.62
CA LEU A 113 -7.28 9.21 9.06
C LEU A 113 -6.33 9.35 7.90
N ASN A 114 -5.31 10.17 8.10
CA ASN A 114 -4.22 10.33 7.15
C ASN A 114 -2.97 9.60 7.66
N ILE A 115 -2.32 8.89 6.74
CA ILE A 115 -0.95 8.39 6.89
C ILE A 115 -0.06 9.23 5.99
N GLU A 116 1.03 9.74 6.53
CA GLU A 116 2.01 10.50 5.76
C GLU A 116 3.17 9.59 5.35
N VAL A 117 3.53 9.64 4.07
CA VAL A 117 4.75 9.04 3.54
C VAL A 117 5.63 10.17 3.05
N SER A 118 6.87 10.24 3.54
CA SER A 118 7.84 11.23 3.11
C SER A 118 9.16 10.61 2.75
N ARG A 119 9.95 11.30 1.93
CA ARG A 119 11.28 10.85 1.54
C ARG A 119 12.16 12.06 1.24
N ASP A 120 13.37 12.06 1.80
CA ASP A 120 14.40 13.01 1.41
C ASP A 120 15.15 12.45 0.18
N PRO A 121 15.67 13.30 -0.73
CA PRO A 121 16.45 12.84 -1.89
C PRO A 121 17.56 11.86 -1.49
N GLY A 122 17.61 10.70 -2.16
CA GLY A 122 18.58 9.63 -1.87
C GLY A 122 18.33 8.85 -0.57
N GLY A 123 17.36 9.28 0.25
CA GLY A 123 17.01 8.64 1.52
C GLY A 123 16.00 7.50 1.38
N SER A 124 15.68 6.88 2.51
CA SER A 124 14.59 5.91 2.66
C SER A 124 13.22 6.61 2.76
N TYR A 125 12.16 5.90 2.38
CA TYR A 125 10.80 6.34 2.70
C TYR A 125 10.56 6.31 4.20
N ARG A 126 9.66 7.19 4.66
CA ARG A 126 9.24 7.30 6.06
C ARG A 126 7.73 7.29 6.12
N VAL A 127 7.16 6.19 6.59
CA VAL A 127 5.72 6.09 6.87
C VAL A 127 5.49 6.52 8.30
N HIS A 128 4.67 7.54 8.52
CA HIS A 128 4.45 8.04 9.86
C HIS A 128 3.06 8.64 10.06
N ARG A 129 2.67 8.68 11.33
CA ARG A 129 1.47 9.37 11.80
C ARG A 129 1.70 9.82 13.24
N GLY A 130 1.59 11.12 13.49
CA GLY A 130 1.98 11.70 14.77
C GLY A 130 3.42 11.35 15.11
N TYR A 131 3.65 10.82 16.31
CA TYR A 131 4.99 10.46 16.79
C TYR A 131 5.53 9.12 16.27
N LYS A 132 4.67 8.25 15.72
CA LYS A 132 5.10 6.93 15.23
C LYS A 132 5.62 7.04 13.80
N LYS A 133 6.85 6.56 13.58
CA LYS A 133 7.57 6.67 12.31
C LYS A 133 8.33 5.39 12.01
N PHE A 134 8.22 4.92 10.77
CA PHE A 134 8.89 3.73 10.26
C PHE A 134 9.71 4.08 9.02
N SER A 135 10.96 3.64 8.98
CA SER A 135 11.83 3.80 7.81
C SER A 135 11.71 2.58 6.91
N VAL A 136 11.50 2.80 5.62
CA VAL A 136 11.35 1.76 4.60
C VAL A 136 12.39 2.01 3.49
N PRO A 137 13.34 1.10 3.27
CA PRO A 137 14.32 1.23 2.19
C PRO A 137 13.63 1.37 0.83
N VAL A 138 14.20 2.18 -0.06
CA VAL A 138 13.63 2.44 -1.40
C VAL A 138 13.47 1.16 -2.21
N ASN A 139 14.44 0.25 -2.09
CA ASN A 139 14.46 -1.02 -2.82
C ASN A 139 13.73 -2.15 -2.08
N ALA A 140 12.98 -1.84 -1.01
CA ALA A 140 12.22 -2.84 -0.26
C ALA A 140 11.05 -3.39 -1.09
N PHE A 141 10.40 -2.55 -1.91
CA PHE A 141 9.38 -3.01 -2.84
C PHE A 141 10.03 -3.39 -4.19
N PRO A 142 9.61 -4.50 -4.84
CA PRO A 142 8.59 -5.47 -4.42
C PRO A 142 9.13 -6.58 -3.50
N ARG A 143 10.43 -6.61 -3.21
CA ARG A 143 11.11 -7.72 -2.51
C ARG A 143 10.44 -8.16 -1.20
N ILE A 144 9.99 -7.20 -0.39
CA ILE A 144 9.35 -7.41 0.92
C ILE A 144 8.09 -8.28 0.85
N LEU A 145 7.44 -8.36 -0.32
CA LEU A 145 6.26 -9.21 -0.51
C LEU A 145 6.61 -10.70 -0.47
N PHE A 146 7.85 -11.05 -0.80
CA PHE A 146 8.31 -12.43 -0.99
C PHE A 146 9.33 -12.88 0.08
N GLU A 147 9.48 -12.11 1.15
CA GLU A 147 10.32 -12.41 2.32
C GLU A 147 9.50 -13.07 3.44
#